data_AF-A0A960YJJ7-F1
#
_entry.id   AF-A0A960YJJ7-F1
#
_cell.length_a   1.000
_cell.length_b   1.000
_cell.length_c   1.000
_cell.angle_alpha   90.00
_cell.angle_beta   90.00
_cell.angle_gamma   90.00
#
_symmetry.space_group_name_H-M   'P 1'
#
loop_
_entity.id
_entity.type
_entity.pdbx_description
1 polymer ?
#
loop_
_entity_poly.entity_id
_entity_poly.type
_entity_poly.pdbx_seq_one_letter_code
_entity_poly.pdbx_strand_id
1 'polypeptide(L)'
;MSERANQMLSDFQQDDFTIKLLSALGNIVPGAPGFKFYNSFEDGVRSYVPNASPEVIARAKEIAESEEMQDALKVMGYIDTSDKVIAGYAGIKNVLSLFGGGGGEKKRTFESDPQQALDAGVKALAIAYAVYKLIPGGVGEKVSEFKDLESGKEMAIYFASIEVALPFLDNAVEGGAGLIQKLMKSNSGIADKFGSLAGGGAEQATQMLSQLSGPLDQYVNVAKDHAGTIADKVKSYLPAAANVADSATGAVATGADLLPVWTYLGARLVTEVAARRAAAG
;
A
#
# COMPACT_ATOMS: atom_id res chain seq x y z
N MET A 1 -7.80 13.85 21.07
CA MET A 1 -6.76 13.01 20.43
C MET A 1 -7.17 12.88 18.97
N SER A 2 -6.25 12.74 17.99
CA SER A 2 -6.70 12.16 16.72
C SER A 2 -6.89 10.68 16.96
N GLU A 3 -8.12 10.27 17.26
CA GLU A 3 -8.37 8.95 17.84
C GLU A 3 -8.10 7.84 16.83
N ARG A 4 -8.49 8.03 15.56
CA ARG A 4 -8.40 6.99 14.55
C ARG A 4 -6.98 6.71 14.07
N ALA A 5 -6.23 7.75 13.68
CA ALA A 5 -4.86 7.57 13.20
C ALA A 5 -3.97 6.97 14.30
N ASN A 6 -4.13 7.45 15.54
CA ASN A 6 -3.39 6.91 16.66
C ASN A 6 -3.77 5.46 16.97
N GLN A 7 -5.07 5.12 16.92
CA GLN A 7 -5.53 3.74 17.11
C GLN A 7 -4.97 2.80 16.04
N MET A 8 -5.00 3.21 14.76
CA MET A 8 -4.44 2.43 13.66
C MET A 8 -2.92 2.25 13.76
N LEU A 9 -2.20 3.15 14.44
CA LEU A 9 -0.77 3.01 14.66
C LEU A 9 -0.45 2.18 15.91
N SER A 10 -1.25 2.30 16.98
CA SER A 10 -0.96 1.70 18.29
C SER A 10 -1.03 0.19 18.32
N ASP A 11 -1.74 -0.41 17.37
CA ASP A 11 -1.84 -1.87 17.23
C ASP A 11 -0.52 -2.52 16.76
N PHE A 12 0.44 -1.72 16.30
CA PHE A 12 1.70 -2.20 15.75
C PHE A 12 2.85 -2.13 16.75
N GLN A 13 3.65 -3.19 16.78
CA GLN A 13 4.92 -3.30 17.48
C GLN A 13 6.06 -3.39 16.47
N GLN A 14 7.26 -2.95 16.88
CA GLN A 14 8.44 -2.93 16.00
C GLN A 14 8.77 -4.33 15.45
N ASP A 15 8.46 -5.37 16.21
CA ASP A 15 8.72 -6.76 15.86
C ASP A 15 7.65 -7.44 15.01
N ASP A 16 6.54 -6.75 14.72
CA ASP A 16 5.48 -7.30 13.87
C ASP A 16 5.96 -7.53 12.44
N PHE A 17 5.40 -8.55 11.79
CA PHE A 17 5.77 -8.89 10.41
C PHE A 17 5.52 -7.75 9.42
N THR A 18 4.42 -7.00 9.59
CA THR A 18 4.15 -5.79 8.81
C THR A 18 5.33 -4.81 8.86
N ILE A 19 5.84 -4.54 10.07
CA ILE A 19 6.94 -3.58 10.27
C ILE A 19 8.26 -4.12 9.74
N LYS A 20 8.55 -5.40 10.00
CA LYS A 20 9.75 -6.08 9.49
C LYS A 20 9.79 -6.14 7.97
N LEU A 21 8.64 -6.32 7.31
CA LEU A 21 8.51 -6.31 5.86
C LEU A 21 8.78 -4.92 5.29
N LEU A 22 8.11 -3.89 5.81
CA LEU A 22 8.31 -2.50 5.37
C LEU A 22 9.75 -2.04 5.55
N SER A 23 10.34 -2.34 6.71
CA SER A 23 11.77 -2.07 6.98
C SER A 23 12.68 -2.80 6.00
N ALA A 24 12.38 -4.05 5.66
CA ALA A 24 13.17 -4.81 4.71
C ALA A 24 13.08 -4.24 3.29
N LEU A 25 11.90 -3.84 2.83
CA LEU A 25 11.74 -3.17 1.53
C LEU A 25 12.59 -1.90 1.45
N GLY A 26 12.64 -1.12 2.53
CA GLY A 26 13.52 0.06 2.66
C GLY A 26 15.01 -0.23 2.45
N ASN A 27 15.45 -1.47 2.69
CA ASN A 27 16.84 -1.90 2.51
C ASN A 27 17.09 -2.62 1.18
N ILE A 28 16.04 -3.13 0.53
CA ILE A 28 16.15 -3.91 -0.70
C ILE A 28 15.95 -3.04 -1.95
N VAL A 29 14.97 -2.14 -1.92
CA VAL A 29 14.55 -1.36 -3.10
C VAL A 29 15.35 -0.06 -3.17
N PRO A 30 16.14 0.17 -4.23
CA PRO A 30 16.85 1.43 -4.41
C PRO A 30 15.93 2.65 -4.42
N GLY A 31 16.35 3.73 -3.75
CA GLY A 31 15.56 4.95 -3.64
C GLY A 31 14.45 4.90 -2.57
N ALA A 32 14.34 3.79 -1.82
CA ALA A 32 13.47 3.73 -0.68
C ALA A 32 13.93 4.67 0.45
N PRO A 33 12.98 5.31 1.16
CA PRO A 33 13.30 6.08 2.35
C PRO A 33 13.83 5.17 3.46
N GLY A 34 14.62 5.73 4.36
CA GLY A 34 15.04 5.02 5.57
C GLY A 34 13.84 4.80 6.47
N PHE A 35 13.34 3.56 6.56
CA PHE A 35 12.13 3.25 7.31
C PHE A 35 12.32 3.57 8.81
N LYS A 36 11.46 4.44 9.34
CA LYS A 36 11.41 4.81 10.77
C LYS A 36 10.14 4.31 11.40
N PHE A 37 10.26 3.38 12.36
CA PHE A 37 9.10 2.89 13.10
C PHE A 37 8.59 3.94 14.09
N TYR A 38 7.27 4.12 14.09
CA TYR A 38 6.51 4.75 15.16
C TYR A 38 5.14 4.09 15.25
N ASN A 39 4.56 4.05 16.45
CA ASN A 39 3.23 3.48 16.73
C ASN A 39 2.31 4.46 17.45
N SER A 40 2.66 5.74 17.49
CA SER A 40 1.78 6.80 17.96
C SER A 40 1.73 7.93 16.93
N PHE A 41 0.61 8.63 16.88
CA PHE A 41 0.46 9.80 16.00
C PHE A 41 1.49 10.88 16.36
N GLU A 42 1.74 11.07 17.65
CA GLU A 42 2.65 12.11 18.14
C GLU A 42 4.11 11.83 17.77
N ASP A 43 4.56 10.58 17.89
CA ASP A 43 5.91 10.19 17.46
C ASP A 43 6.04 10.27 15.94
N GLY A 44 4.96 10.00 15.20
CA GLY A 44 4.92 10.23 13.75
C GLY A 44 5.07 11.72 13.39
N VAL A 45 4.36 12.61 14.09
CA VAL A 45 4.54 14.07 13.92
C VAL A 45 5.98 14.46 14.22
N ARG A 46 6.59 13.95 15.30
CA ARG A 46 8.00 14.23 15.64
C ARG A 46 8.99 13.60 14.68
N SER A 47 8.65 12.47 14.05
CA SER A 47 9.48 11.86 13.01
C SER A 47 9.58 12.77 11.78
N TYR A 48 8.52 13.51 11.46
CA TYR A 48 8.50 14.49 10.37
C TYR A 48 9.02 15.87 10.78
N VAL A 49 8.65 16.34 11.98
CA VAL A 49 9.06 17.63 12.56
C VAL A 49 9.78 17.38 13.89
N PRO A 50 11.12 17.15 13.90
CA PRO A 50 11.86 16.71 15.09
C PRO A 50 11.68 17.57 16.36
N ASN A 51 11.41 18.87 16.18
CA ASN A 51 11.22 19.81 17.28
C ASN A 51 9.78 20.36 17.32
N ALA A 52 8.79 19.56 16.92
CA ALA A 52 7.38 19.97 16.95
C ALA A 52 6.98 20.45 18.35
N SER A 53 6.50 21.69 18.44
CA SER A 53 5.97 22.23 19.69
C SER A 53 4.62 21.57 20.04
N PRO A 54 4.17 21.67 21.31
CA PRO A 54 2.84 21.19 21.69
C PRO A 54 1.72 21.77 20.81
N GLU A 55 1.85 23.03 20.36
CA GLU A 55 0.90 23.70 19.49
C GLU A 55 0.87 23.08 18.09
N VAL A 56 2.04 22.76 17.50
CA VAL A 56 2.12 22.06 16.21
C VAL A 56 1.49 20.67 16.30
N ILE A 57 1.75 19.95 17.39
CA ILE A 57 1.17 18.62 17.62
C ILE A 57 -0.36 18.72 17.79
N ALA A 58 -0.86 19.71 18.54
CA ALA A 58 -2.29 19.93 18.72
C ALA A 58 -2.97 20.25 17.38
N ARG A 59 -2.37 21.15 16.59
CA ARG A 59 -2.87 21.50 15.26
C ARG A 59 -2.85 20.32 14.29
N ALA A 60 -1.80 19.50 14.31
CA ALA A 60 -1.74 18.29 13.50
C ALA A 60 -2.86 17.31 13.88
N LYS A 61 -3.17 17.18 15.18
CA LYS A 61 -4.30 16.37 15.67
C LYS A 61 -5.63 16.92 15.15
N GLU A 62 -5.86 18.23 15.20
CA GLU A 62 -7.08 18.86 14.65
C GLU A 62 -7.21 18.63 13.14
N ILE A 63 -6.11 18.77 12.40
CA ILE A 63 -6.10 18.54 10.95
C ILE A 63 -6.44 17.08 10.65
N ALA A 64 -5.85 16.11 11.36
CA ALA A 64 -6.11 14.69 11.16
C ALA A 64 -7.56 14.28 11.46
N GLU A 65 -8.30 15.08 12.23
CA GLU A 65 -9.74 14.88 12.51
C GLU A 65 -10.66 15.52 11.46
N SER A 66 -10.12 16.15 10.41
CA SER A 66 -10.94 16.63 9.30
C SER A 66 -11.61 15.46 8.56
N GLU A 67 -12.77 15.73 7.96
CA GLU A 67 -13.57 14.73 7.25
C GLU A 67 -12.73 14.02 6.16
N GLU A 68 -11.93 14.77 5.40
CA GLU A 68 -11.11 14.23 4.32
C GLU A 68 -10.03 13.26 4.83
N MET A 69 -9.47 13.53 6.01
CA MET A 69 -8.45 12.70 6.64
C MET A 69 -9.08 11.41 7.18
N GLN A 70 -10.23 11.53 7.84
CA GLN A 70 -10.98 10.39 8.38
C GLN A 70 -11.51 9.47 7.27
N ASP A 71 -11.95 10.04 6.14
CA ASP A 71 -12.36 9.29 4.96
C ASP A 71 -11.20 8.46 4.38
N ALA A 72 -10.02 9.07 4.24
CA ALA A 72 -8.83 8.36 3.77
C ALA A 72 -8.45 7.23 4.73
N LEU A 73 -8.38 7.48 6.04
CA LEU A 73 -8.11 6.44 7.05
C LEU A 73 -9.13 5.29 7.00
N LYS A 74 -10.40 5.63 6.74
CA LYS A 74 -11.46 4.64 6.60
C LYS A 74 -11.26 3.74 5.40
N VAL A 75 -10.97 4.32 4.23
CA VAL A 75 -10.68 3.54 3.02
C VAL A 75 -9.44 2.67 3.24
N MET A 76 -8.36 3.21 3.78
CA MET A 76 -7.12 2.47 3.99
C MET A 76 -7.29 1.29 4.97
N GLY A 77 -8.06 1.47 6.05
CA GLY A 77 -8.40 0.37 6.96
C GLY A 77 -9.31 -0.70 6.35
N TYR A 78 -10.17 -0.32 5.39
CA TYR A 78 -11.04 -1.27 4.70
C TYR A 78 -10.31 -2.16 3.71
N ILE A 79 -9.24 -1.69 3.08
CA ILE A 79 -8.42 -2.51 2.17
C ILE A 79 -7.94 -3.79 2.88
N ASP A 80 -7.29 -3.65 4.04
CA ASP A 80 -6.83 -4.83 4.79
C ASP A 80 -7.99 -5.68 5.34
N THR A 81 -9.12 -5.04 5.66
CA THR A 81 -10.28 -5.77 6.23
C THR A 81 -11.00 -6.58 5.16
N SER A 82 -11.14 -6.07 3.93
CA SER A 82 -11.71 -6.83 2.82
C SER A 82 -10.88 -8.07 2.53
N ASP A 83 -9.56 -7.96 2.58
CA ASP A 83 -8.65 -9.06 2.30
C ASP A 83 -8.77 -10.14 3.37
N LYS A 84 -8.87 -9.74 4.66
CA LYS A 84 -9.12 -10.66 5.78
C LYS A 84 -10.49 -11.34 5.72
N VAL A 85 -11.54 -10.62 5.32
CA VAL A 85 -12.89 -11.21 5.17
C VAL A 85 -12.91 -12.22 4.04
N ILE A 86 -12.27 -11.93 2.91
CA ILE A 86 -12.14 -12.86 1.78
C ILE A 86 -11.34 -14.10 2.21
N ALA A 87 -10.21 -13.93 2.88
CA ALA A 87 -9.39 -15.04 3.39
C ALA A 87 -10.11 -15.89 4.45
N GLY A 88 -10.89 -15.25 5.33
CA GLY A 88 -11.74 -15.90 6.32
C GLY A 88 -12.87 -16.71 5.70
N TYR A 89 -13.49 -16.21 4.62
CA TYR A 89 -14.53 -16.92 3.87
C TYR A 89 -13.96 -18.09 3.05
N ALA A 90 -12.75 -17.92 2.51
CA ALA A 90 -12.03 -19.02 1.87
C ALA A 90 -11.65 -20.11 2.88
N GLY A 91 -11.35 -19.76 4.14
CA GLY A 91 -10.89 -20.68 5.16
C GLY A 91 -9.42 -21.06 4.95
N ILE A 92 -8.63 -21.07 6.03
CA ILE A 92 -7.17 -21.29 6.02
C ILE A 92 -6.76 -22.56 5.24
N LYS A 93 -7.62 -23.59 5.24
CA LYS A 93 -7.40 -24.83 4.47
C LYS A 93 -7.57 -24.67 2.95
N ASN A 94 -8.46 -23.80 2.46
CA ASN A 94 -8.58 -23.55 1.02
C ASN A 94 -7.55 -22.54 0.52
N VAL A 95 -7.11 -21.60 1.36
CA VAL A 95 -5.93 -20.76 1.10
C VAL A 95 -4.70 -21.65 0.87
N LEU A 96 -4.50 -22.69 1.68
CA LEU A 96 -3.48 -23.73 1.44
C LEU A 96 -3.72 -24.59 0.19
N SER A 97 -4.97 -24.74 -0.28
CA SER A 97 -5.27 -25.42 -1.55
C SER A 97 -5.05 -24.55 -2.80
N LEU A 98 -5.20 -23.21 -2.69
CA LEU A 98 -4.71 -22.24 -3.68
C LEU A 98 -3.18 -22.27 -3.77
N PHE A 99 -2.53 -22.65 -2.66
CA PHE A 99 -1.10 -22.92 -2.57
C PHE A 99 -0.69 -24.36 -2.94
N GLY A 100 -1.63 -25.29 -3.18
CA GLY A 100 -1.36 -26.73 -3.37
C GLY A 100 -1.90 -27.32 -4.68
N GLY A 101 -2.56 -26.53 -5.53
CA GLY A 101 -3.07 -26.96 -6.82
C GLY A 101 -1.96 -27.02 -7.88
N GLY A 102 -1.36 -28.20 -8.05
CA GLY A 102 -0.29 -28.44 -9.02
C GLY A 102 -0.70 -28.25 -10.48
N GLY A 103 0.28 -27.89 -11.32
CA GLY A 103 0.23 -28.12 -12.76
C GLY A 103 0.65 -26.94 -13.66
N GLY A 104 1.96 -26.65 -13.71
CA GLY A 104 2.65 -25.92 -14.78
C GLY A 104 3.14 -24.51 -14.39
N GLU A 105 4.28 -24.09 -14.98
CA GLU A 105 4.76 -22.69 -15.04
C GLU A 105 3.69 -21.79 -15.69
N LYS A 106 2.58 -21.54 -15.00
CA LYS A 106 1.61 -20.56 -15.46
C LYS A 106 2.24 -19.21 -15.24
N LYS A 107 2.57 -18.55 -16.35
CA LYS A 107 2.90 -17.12 -16.38
C LYS A 107 1.91 -16.40 -15.47
N ARG A 108 2.41 -15.68 -14.47
CA ARG A 108 1.58 -14.94 -13.53
C ARG A 108 1.41 -13.54 -14.09
N THR A 109 0.40 -13.41 -14.93
CA THR A 109 -0.02 -12.15 -15.54
C THR A 109 -1.40 -11.72 -15.04
N PHE A 110 -1.77 -10.46 -15.28
CA PHE A 110 -3.10 -9.93 -14.99
C PHE A 110 -4.23 -10.80 -15.56
N GLU A 111 -4.01 -11.36 -16.75
CA GLU A 111 -4.98 -12.22 -17.44
C GLU A 111 -5.09 -13.61 -16.80
N SER A 112 -3.99 -14.13 -16.27
CA SER A 112 -3.93 -15.45 -15.62
C SER A 112 -4.44 -15.43 -14.18
N ASP A 113 -4.39 -14.26 -13.53
CA ASP A 113 -4.77 -14.04 -12.13
C ASP A 113 -5.64 -12.77 -11.98
N PRO A 114 -6.88 -12.80 -12.52
CA PRO A 114 -7.75 -11.62 -12.55
C PRO A 114 -8.23 -11.17 -11.17
N GLN A 115 -8.15 -12.03 -10.15
CA GLN A 115 -8.51 -11.68 -8.77
C GLN A 115 -7.41 -10.83 -8.13
N GLN A 116 -6.14 -11.23 -8.23
CA GLN A 116 -5.04 -10.39 -7.77
C GLN A 116 -4.98 -9.09 -8.57
N ALA A 117 -5.31 -9.11 -9.87
CA ALA A 117 -5.31 -7.90 -10.69
C ALA A 117 -6.42 -6.93 -10.27
N LEU A 118 -7.61 -7.45 -9.96
CA LEU A 118 -8.69 -6.66 -9.37
C LEU A 118 -8.24 -6.01 -8.07
N ASP A 119 -7.58 -6.79 -7.22
CA ASP A 119 -7.14 -6.34 -5.90
C ASP A 119 -6.05 -5.25 -5.97
N ALA A 120 -4.98 -5.49 -6.72
CA ALA A 120 -3.94 -4.50 -6.97
C ALA A 120 -4.52 -3.21 -7.61
N GLY A 121 -5.48 -3.33 -8.52
CA GLY A 121 -6.17 -2.18 -9.11
C GLY A 121 -6.96 -1.36 -8.08
N VAL A 122 -7.67 -2.03 -7.14
CA VAL A 122 -8.39 -1.36 -6.05
C VAL A 122 -7.41 -0.66 -5.10
N LYS A 123 -6.28 -1.29 -4.79
CA LYS A 123 -5.20 -0.71 -3.97
C LYS A 123 -4.56 0.51 -4.65
N ALA A 124 -4.38 0.48 -5.97
CA ALA A 124 -3.93 1.65 -6.74
C ALA A 124 -4.92 2.82 -6.64
N LEU A 125 -6.22 2.55 -6.75
CA LEU A 125 -7.27 3.57 -6.55
C LEU A 125 -7.32 4.07 -5.11
N ALA A 126 -7.05 3.22 -4.11
CA ALA A 126 -6.98 3.65 -2.71
C ALA A 126 -5.83 4.62 -2.45
N ILE A 127 -4.64 4.38 -3.02
CA ILE A 127 -3.53 5.34 -2.99
C ILE A 127 -3.97 6.66 -3.63
N ALA A 128 -4.54 6.60 -4.83
CA ALA A 128 -4.95 7.79 -5.56
C ALA A 128 -6.03 8.58 -4.82
N TYR A 129 -6.97 7.89 -4.17
CA TYR A 129 -7.99 8.49 -3.31
C TYR A 129 -7.37 9.19 -2.10
N ALA A 130 -6.43 8.54 -1.42
CA ALA A 130 -5.72 9.14 -0.29
C ALA A 130 -4.97 10.40 -0.73
N VAL A 131 -4.22 10.36 -1.84
CA VAL A 131 -3.54 11.54 -2.40
C VAL A 131 -4.53 12.65 -2.73
N TYR A 132 -5.66 12.32 -3.38
CA TYR A 132 -6.69 13.29 -3.73
C TYR A 132 -7.29 13.99 -2.49
N LYS A 133 -7.64 13.22 -1.45
CA LYS A 133 -8.28 13.70 -0.22
C LYS A 133 -7.33 14.46 0.71
N LEU A 134 -6.11 13.94 0.88
CA LEU A 134 -5.22 14.39 1.96
C LEU A 134 -4.43 15.65 1.61
N ILE A 135 -3.90 15.69 0.38
CA ILE A 135 -2.94 16.72 -0.01
C ILE A 135 -3.71 17.87 -0.67
N PRO A 136 -3.59 19.12 -0.23
CA PRO A 136 -4.28 20.25 -0.87
C PRO A 136 -3.65 20.63 -2.23
N GLY A 137 -4.28 21.54 -2.96
CA GLY A 137 -3.71 22.12 -4.18
C GLY A 137 -4.13 21.44 -5.49
N GLY A 138 -3.44 21.81 -6.58
CA GLY A 138 -3.66 21.26 -7.91
C GLY A 138 -3.13 19.84 -8.06
N VAL A 139 -3.58 19.12 -9.09
CA VAL A 139 -3.22 17.69 -9.27
C VAL A 139 -1.71 17.46 -9.36
N GLY A 140 -0.97 18.32 -10.07
CA GLY A 140 0.49 18.22 -10.15
C GLY A 140 1.18 18.44 -8.79
N GLU A 141 0.67 19.36 -7.98
CA GLU A 141 1.18 19.63 -6.63
C GLU A 141 0.94 18.43 -5.72
N LYS A 142 -0.26 17.83 -5.76
CA LYS A 142 -0.58 16.62 -5.00
C LYS A 142 0.36 15.46 -5.32
N VAL A 143 0.62 15.22 -6.61
CA VAL A 143 1.55 14.17 -7.05
C VAL A 143 2.98 14.45 -6.59
N SER A 144 3.44 15.70 -6.72
CA SER A 144 4.78 16.08 -6.25
C SER A 144 4.91 15.87 -4.75
N GLU A 145 3.95 16.36 -3.97
CA GLU A 145 3.97 16.26 -2.52
C GLU A 145 3.88 14.80 -2.05
N PHE A 146 3.05 13.96 -2.67
CA PHE A 146 3.01 12.53 -2.36
C PHE A 146 4.38 11.86 -2.54
N LYS A 147 5.11 12.23 -3.61
CA LYS A 147 6.45 11.70 -3.87
C LYS A 147 7.52 12.24 -2.93
N ASP A 148 7.30 13.40 -2.33
CA ASP A 148 8.24 14.01 -1.41
C ASP A 148 8.11 13.47 0.02
N LEU A 149 6.89 13.07 0.41
CA LEU A 149 6.60 12.46 1.72
C LEU A 149 7.28 11.08 1.85
N GLU A 150 7.92 10.84 2.99
CA GLU A 150 8.57 9.54 3.26
C GLU A 150 7.52 8.43 3.30
N SER A 151 6.39 8.65 3.98
CA SER A 151 5.25 7.72 4.00
C SER A 151 4.64 7.48 2.61
N GLY A 152 4.70 8.49 1.73
CA GLY A 152 4.21 8.37 0.36
C GLY A 152 5.10 7.46 -0.50
N LYS A 153 6.43 7.61 -0.36
CA LYS A 153 7.41 6.71 -0.97
C LYS A 153 7.28 5.29 -0.42
N GLU A 154 7.16 5.12 0.91
CA GLU A 154 6.94 3.81 1.56
C GLU A 154 5.71 3.10 0.96
N MET A 155 4.60 3.83 0.82
CA MET A 155 3.36 3.32 0.22
C MET A 155 3.52 2.94 -1.25
N ALA A 156 4.15 3.79 -2.05
CA ALA A 156 4.40 3.50 -3.45
C ALA A 156 5.33 2.28 -3.65
N ILE A 157 6.34 2.13 -2.80
CA ILE A 157 7.29 1.02 -2.85
C ILE A 157 6.63 -0.29 -2.41
N TYR A 158 5.84 -0.27 -1.34
CA TYR A 158 5.10 -1.46 -0.92
C TYR A 158 4.17 -1.93 -2.04
N PHE A 159 3.36 -1.02 -2.59
CA PHE A 159 2.49 -1.31 -3.72
C PHE A 159 3.27 -1.87 -4.92
N ALA A 160 4.30 -1.15 -5.36
CA ALA A 160 5.08 -1.55 -6.53
C ALA A 160 5.76 -2.92 -6.34
N SER A 161 6.25 -3.20 -5.13
CA SER A 161 7.01 -4.41 -4.81
C SER A 161 6.09 -5.61 -4.61
N ILE A 162 5.17 -5.49 -3.65
CA ILE A 162 4.40 -6.60 -3.11
C ILE A 162 3.12 -6.84 -3.90
N GLU A 163 2.48 -5.79 -4.37
CA GLU A 163 1.15 -5.84 -4.98
C GLU A 163 1.21 -5.92 -6.50
N VAL A 164 2.37 -5.58 -7.08
CA VAL A 164 2.58 -5.58 -8.53
C VAL A 164 3.75 -6.45 -8.96
N ALA A 165 4.99 -6.10 -8.58
CA ALA A 165 6.18 -6.77 -9.10
C ALA A 165 6.27 -8.24 -8.70
N LEU A 166 5.93 -8.59 -7.45
CA LEU A 166 5.87 -9.98 -7.01
C LEU A 166 4.78 -10.81 -7.72
N PRO A 167 3.49 -10.44 -7.65
CA PRO A 167 2.43 -11.26 -8.23
C PRO A 167 2.41 -11.24 -9.76
N PHE A 168 2.94 -10.19 -10.39
CA PHE A 168 2.90 -10.02 -11.85
C PHE A 168 4.27 -9.79 -12.47
N LEU A 169 5.29 -10.52 -12.00
CA LEU A 169 6.67 -10.34 -12.46
C LEU A 169 6.79 -10.39 -13.99
N ASP A 170 6.08 -11.31 -14.64
CA ASP A 170 6.06 -11.42 -16.10
C ASP A 170 5.52 -10.14 -16.75
N ASN A 171 4.39 -9.60 -16.27
CA ASN A 171 3.91 -8.31 -16.77
C ASN A 171 4.86 -7.16 -16.41
N ALA A 172 5.50 -7.17 -15.25
CA ALA A 172 6.43 -6.10 -14.85
C ALA A 172 7.68 -6.07 -15.74
N VAL A 173 8.16 -7.25 -16.15
CA VAL A 173 9.29 -7.41 -17.07
C VAL A 173 8.88 -7.05 -18.51
N GLU A 174 7.76 -7.57 -19.01
CA GLU A 174 7.28 -7.35 -20.39
C GLU A 174 6.63 -5.97 -20.59
N GLY A 175 6.04 -5.41 -19.53
CA GLY A 175 5.08 -4.32 -19.60
C GLY A 175 5.68 -2.93 -19.74
N GLY A 176 6.93 -2.72 -19.30
CA GLY A 176 7.62 -1.43 -19.36
C GLY A 176 6.83 -0.28 -18.73
N ALA A 177 6.89 0.90 -19.33
CA ALA A 177 6.05 2.04 -18.94
C ALA A 177 4.56 1.77 -19.26
N GLY A 178 3.65 2.27 -18.42
CA GLY A 178 2.20 2.11 -18.57
C GLY A 178 1.64 0.82 -17.98
N LEU A 179 2.37 0.15 -17.09
CA LEU A 179 1.94 -1.10 -16.46
C LEU A 179 0.70 -0.89 -15.59
N ILE A 180 0.66 0.18 -14.79
CA ILE A 180 -0.50 0.52 -13.96
C ILE A 180 -1.73 0.79 -14.84
N GLN A 181 -1.57 1.41 -16.00
CA GLN A 181 -2.68 1.61 -16.93
C GLN A 181 -3.17 0.29 -17.55
N LYS A 182 -2.27 -0.66 -17.82
CA LYS A 182 -2.63 -2.01 -18.28
C LYS A 182 -3.37 -2.78 -17.19
N LEU A 183 -2.91 -2.70 -15.94
CA LEU A 183 -3.61 -3.25 -14.77
C LEU A 183 -5.04 -2.71 -14.66
N MET A 184 -5.21 -1.40 -14.76
CA MET A 184 -6.55 -0.79 -14.70
C MET A 184 -7.47 -1.20 -15.85
N LYS A 185 -6.91 -1.59 -17.00
CA LYS A 185 -7.67 -2.05 -18.17
C LYS A 185 -7.92 -3.56 -18.19
N SER A 186 -7.17 -4.34 -17.40
CA SER A 186 -7.28 -5.80 -17.39
C SER A 186 -8.56 -6.27 -16.70
N ASN A 187 -9.16 -5.45 -15.84
CA ASN A 187 -10.37 -5.79 -15.12
C ASN A 187 -11.32 -4.59 -14.99
N SER A 188 -12.48 -4.67 -15.65
CA SER A 188 -13.49 -3.60 -15.64
C SER A 188 -14.16 -3.41 -14.28
N GLY A 189 -14.06 -4.39 -13.37
CA GLY A 189 -14.68 -4.34 -12.03
C GLY A 189 -13.88 -3.55 -11.00
N ILE A 190 -12.68 -3.06 -11.32
CA ILE A 190 -11.81 -2.33 -10.37
C ILE A 190 -12.49 -1.07 -9.84
N ALA A 191 -12.99 -0.22 -10.74
CA ALA A 191 -13.62 1.04 -10.36
C ALA A 191 -14.90 0.80 -9.54
N ASP A 192 -15.70 -0.19 -9.92
CA ASP A 192 -16.93 -0.55 -9.23
C ASP A 192 -16.65 -1.10 -7.81
N LYS A 193 -15.69 -2.02 -7.68
CA LYS A 193 -15.27 -2.57 -6.38
C LYS A 193 -14.75 -1.45 -5.48
N PHE A 194 -13.88 -0.58 -6.00
CA PHE A 194 -13.38 0.56 -5.23
C PHE A 194 -14.51 1.53 -4.83
N GLY A 195 -15.43 1.84 -5.74
CA GLY A 195 -16.58 2.71 -5.47
C GLY A 195 -17.45 2.20 -4.33
N SER A 196 -17.64 0.87 -4.23
CA SER A 196 -18.37 0.24 -3.13
C SER A 196 -17.69 0.40 -1.76
N LEU A 197 -16.36 0.50 -1.74
CA LEU A 197 -15.55 0.67 -0.52
C LEU A 197 -15.46 2.14 -0.09
N ALA A 198 -15.25 3.04 -1.04
CA ALA A 198 -15.00 4.46 -0.77
C ALA A 198 -16.27 5.24 -0.39
N GLY A 199 -17.45 4.78 -0.82
CA GLY A 199 -18.72 5.46 -0.57
C GLY A 199 -18.86 6.83 -1.25
N GLY A 200 -17.88 7.23 -2.06
CA GLY A 200 -17.79 8.49 -2.78
C GLY A 200 -16.36 8.76 -3.26
N GLY A 201 -16.15 9.69 -4.20
CA GLY A 201 -14.81 10.10 -4.63
C GLY A 201 -14.08 9.15 -5.60
N ALA A 202 -14.73 8.10 -6.09
CA ALA A 202 -14.13 7.09 -6.99
C ALA A 202 -13.72 7.68 -8.36
N GLU A 203 -14.49 8.63 -8.88
CA GLU A 203 -14.14 9.32 -10.11
C GLU A 203 -12.87 10.15 -9.94
N GLN A 204 -12.76 10.90 -8.84
CA GLN A 204 -11.59 11.70 -8.52
C GLN A 204 -10.36 10.83 -8.24
N ALA A 205 -10.54 9.67 -7.60
CA ALA A 205 -9.49 8.67 -7.44
C ALA A 205 -9.01 8.15 -8.81
N THR A 206 -9.92 7.88 -9.75
CA THR A 206 -9.57 7.42 -11.10
C THR A 206 -8.80 8.50 -11.87
N GLN A 207 -9.26 9.76 -11.80
CA GLN A 207 -8.57 10.89 -12.40
C GLN A 207 -7.18 11.09 -11.78
N MET A 208 -7.07 11.01 -10.45
CA MET A 208 -5.80 11.10 -9.73
C MET A 208 -4.86 9.95 -10.11
N LEU A 209 -5.38 8.72 -10.22
CA LEU A 209 -4.59 7.55 -10.60
C LEU A 209 -4.01 7.70 -12.01
N SER A 210 -4.70 8.36 -12.93
CA SER A 210 -4.15 8.65 -14.26
C SER A 210 -2.84 9.44 -14.20
N GLN A 211 -2.70 10.31 -13.20
CA GLN A 211 -1.51 11.15 -12.98
C GLN A 211 -0.45 10.44 -12.12
N LEU A 212 -0.89 9.58 -11.19
CA LEU A 212 0.01 8.75 -10.37
C LEU A 212 0.55 7.52 -11.11
N SER A 213 -0.08 7.08 -12.20
CA SER A 213 0.32 5.87 -12.93
C SER A 213 1.79 5.91 -13.36
N GLY A 214 2.26 7.05 -13.89
CA GLY A 214 3.66 7.22 -14.29
C GLY A 214 4.63 7.11 -13.10
N PRO A 215 4.44 7.89 -12.02
CA PRO A 215 5.21 7.71 -10.79
C PRO A 215 5.19 6.29 -10.21
N LEU A 216 4.03 5.63 -10.17
CA LEU A 216 3.93 4.25 -9.67
C LEU A 216 4.65 3.24 -10.58
N ASP A 217 4.56 3.42 -11.91
CA ASP A 217 5.32 2.62 -12.87
C ASP A 217 6.83 2.75 -12.65
N GLN A 218 7.33 3.92 -12.24
CA GLN A 218 8.75 4.10 -11.93
C GLN A 218 9.17 3.23 -10.74
N TYR A 219 8.38 3.18 -9.67
CA TYR A 219 8.65 2.29 -8.55
C TYR A 219 8.56 0.82 -8.94
N VAL A 220 7.61 0.41 -9.79
CA VAL A 220 7.53 -0.98 -10.27
C VAL A 220 8.75 -1.36 -11.11
N ASN A 221 9.21 -0.45 -11.97
CA ASN A 221 10.40 -0.68 -12.78
C ASN A 221 11.66 -0.86 -11.94
N VAL A 222 11.76 -0.22 -10.78
CA VAL A 222 12.86 -0.48 -9.83
C VAL A 222 12.61 -1.80 -9.09
N ALA A 223 11.42 -2.01 -8.55
CA ALA A 223 11.12 -3.16 -7.70
C ALA A 223 11.25 -4.51 -8.41
N LYS A 224 10.92 -4.60 -9.71
CA LYS A 224 10.96 -5.85 -10.47
C LYS A 224 12.36 -6.47 -10.52
N ASP A 225 13.41 -5.65 -10.59
CA ASP A 225 14.79 -6.13 -10.64
C ASP A 225 15.25 -6.71 -9.29
N HIS A 226 14.47 -6.49 -8.22
CA HIS A 226 14.71 -6.98 -6.87
C HIS A 226 13.66 -7.99 -6.40
N ALA A 227 12.70 -8.38 -7.25
CA ALA A 227 11.58 -9.23 -6.88
C ALA A 227 12.00 -10.56 -6.24
N GLY A 228 13.09 -11.18 -6.71
CA GLY A 228 13.64 -12.40 -6.09
C GLY A 228 14.11 -12.20 -4.65
N THR A 229 14.85 -11.12 -4.39
CA THR A 229 15.34 -10.79 -3.03
C THR A 229 14.16 -10.45 -2.10
N ILE A 230 13.17 -9.73 -2.62
CA ILE A 230 11.95 -9.40 -1.89
C ILE A 230 11.21 -10.70 -1.53
N ALA A 231 11.04 -11.61 -2.49
CA ALA A 231 10.34 -12.87 -2.27
C ALA A 231 11.03 -13.72 -1.19
N ASP A 232 12.36 -13.85 -1.25
CA ASP A 232 13.12 -14.59 -0.25
C ASP A 232 13.00 -13.97 1.14
N LYS A 233 12.95 -12.64 1.21
CA LYS A 233 12.77 -11.94 2.48
C LYS A 233 11.39 -12.16 3.07
N VAL A 234 10.33 -12.10 2.28
CA VAL A 234 8.97 -12.39 2.77
C VAL A 234 8.86 -13.85 3.23
N LYS A 235 9.42 -14.81 2.48
CA LYS A 235 9.47 -16.24 2.89
C LYS A 235 10.15 -16.42 4.24
N SER A 236 11.20 -15.65 4.54
CA SER A 236 11.90 -15.71 5.83
C SER A 236 11.03 -15.29 7.02
N TYR A 237 10.00 -14.47 6.78
CA TYR A 237 9.07 -13.99 7.81
C TYR A 237 7.77 -14.80 7.87
N LEU A 238 7.40 -15.47 6.77
CA LEU A 238 6.20 -16.30 6.65
C LEU A 238 6.57 -17.74 6.27
N PRO A 239 7.05 -18.57 7.22
CA PRO A 239 7.45 -19.96 6.95
C PRO A 239 6.34 -20.81 6.32
N ALA A 240 5.08 -20.48 6.59
CA ALA A 240 3.93 -21.14 5.96
C ALA A 240 3.89 -20.95 4.43
N ALA A 241 4.39 -19.83 3.90
CA ALA A 241 4.53 -19.58 2.47
C ALA A 241 5.70 -20.34 1.83
N ALA A 242 6.66 -20.81 2.63
CA ALA A 242 7.84 -21.55 2.15
C ALA A 242 7.53 -23.01 1.76
N ASN A 243 6.41 -23.58 2.23
CA ASN A 243 6.00 -24.96 1.92
C ASN A 243 5.30 -25.11 0.54
N VAL A 244 5.24 -24.02 -0.23
CA VAL A 244 4.50 -23.93 -1.50
C VAL A 244 5.51 -23.97 -2.65
N ALA A 245 5.76 -25.16 -3.18
CA ALA A 245 6.92 -25.44 -4.02
C ALA A 245 6.86 -24.88 -5.47
N ASP A 246 5.68 -24.56 -6.03
CA ASP A 246 5.56 -24.40 -7.49
C ASP A 246 5.32 -22.97 -8.03
N SER A 247 5.05 -21.96 -7.19
CA SER A 247 5.13 -20.54 -7.63
C SER A 247 5.51 -19.61 -6.49
N ALA A 248 6.82 -19.47 -6.28
CA ALA A 248 7.43 -18.77 -5.15
C ALA A 248 6.95 -17.31 -4.93
N THR A 249 6.51 -16.60 -5.97
CA THR A 249 6.15 -15.17 -5.87
C THR A 249 4.67 -14.95 -5.58
N GLY A 250 3.78 -15.77 -6.14
CA GLY A 250 2.33 -15.67 -5.92
C GLY A 250 1.90 -16.04 -4.51
N ALA A 251 2.43 -17.13 -3.95
CA ALA A 251 2.12 -17.55 -2.58
C ALA A 251 2.62 -16.54 -1.53
N VAL A 252 3.74 -15.89 -1.86
CA VAL A 252 4.34 -14.83 -1.06
C VAL A 252 3.49 -13.57 -1.10
N ALA A 253 2.99 -13.16 -2.28
CA ALA A 253 2.11 -12.00 -2.42
C ALA A 253 0.81 -12.19 -1.61
N THR A 254 0.14 -13.33 -1.76
CA THR A 254 -1.07 -13.64 -0.97
C THR A 254 -0.80 -13.70 0.54
N GLY A 255 0.38 -14.16 0.96
CA GLY A 255 0.77 -14.14 2.37
C GLY A 255 0.96 -12.72 2.91
N ALA A 256 1.50 -11.83 2.09
CA ALA A 256 1.65 -10.41 2.42
C ALA A 256 0.30 -9.68 2.46
N ASP A 257 -0.68 -10.07 1.62
CA ASP A 257 -2.05 -9.51 1.64
C ASP A 257 -2.80 -9.71 2.97
N LEU A 258 -2.36 -10.67 3.80
CA LEU A 258 -2.94 -10.89 5.13
C LEU A 258 -2.43 -9.89 6.19
N LEU A 259 -1.31 -9.24 5.90
CA LEU A 259 -0.69 -8.29 6.79
C LEU A 259 -1.45 -6.95 6.73
N PRO A 260 -1.75 -6.29 7.87
CA PRO A 260 -2.47 -5.02 7.88
C PRO A 260 -1.58 -3.84 7.46
N VAL A 261 -0.97 -3.92 6.27
CA VAL A 261 0.01 -2.95 5.78
C VAL A 261 -0.66 -1.65 5.39
N TRP A 262 -1.83 -1.71 4.75
CA TRP A 262 -2.52 -0.52 4.26
C TRP A 262 -3.08 0.34 5.39
N THR A 263 -3.53 -0.28 6.47
CA THR A 263 -3.90 0.35 7.74
C THR A 263 -2.71 1.14 8.29
N TYR A 264 -1.55 0.50 8.41
CA TYR A 264 -0.35 1.14 8.96
C TYR A 264 0.13 2.29 8.07
N LEU A 265 0.34 2.04 6.78
CA LEU A 265 0.84 3.03 5.83
C LEU A 265 -0.15 4.18 5.61
N GLY A 266 -1.45 3.91 5.62
CA GLY A 266 -2.49 4.92 5.55
C GLY A 266 -2.45 5.86 6.75
N ALA A 267 -2.33 5.31 7.97
CA ALA A 267 -2.19 6.11 9.18
C ALA A 267 -0.89 6.93 9.20
N ARG A 268 0.21 6.37 8.67
CA ARG A 268 1.47 7.12 8.50
C ARG A 268 1.30 8.29 7.53
N LEU A 269 0.70 8.07 6.37
CA LEU A 269 0.46 9.10 5.37
C LEU A 269 -0.37 10.26 5.92
N VAL A 270 -1.47 9.95 6.61
CA VAL A 270 -2.29 10.97 7.28
C VAL A 270 -1.49 11.74 8.32
N THR A 271 -0.68 11.04 9.12
CA THR A 271 0.16 11.68 10.14
C THR A 271 1.17 12.64 9.52
N GLU A 272 1.86 12.24 8.46
CA GLU A 272 2.87 13.07 7.80
C GLU A 272 2.26 14.30 7.12
N VAL A 273 1.14 14.12 6.40
CA VAL A 273 0.41 15.23 5.78
C VAL A 273 -0.12 16.20 6.85
N ALA A 274 -0.69 15.69 7.94
CA ALA A 274 -1.18 16.53 9.04
C ALA A 274 -0.04 17.30 9.72
N ALA A 275 1.10 16.64 9.96
CA ALA A 275 2.29 17.28 10.53
C ALA A 275 2.82 18.40 9.62
N ARG A 276 2.90 18.14 8.31
CA ARG A 276 3.32 19.14 7.31
C ARG A 276 2.40 20.35 7.30
N ARG A 277 1.09 20.12 7.21
CA ARG A 277 0.09 21.19 7.22
C ARG A 277 0.12 21.99 8.52
N ALA A 278 0.31 21.33 9.66
CA ALA A 278 0.42 22.01 10.95
C ALA A 278 1.67 22.90 11.05
N ALA A 279 2.80 22.45 10.50
CA ALA A 279 4.06 23.19 10.51
C ALA A 279 4.08 24.37 9.52
N ALA A 280 3.28 24.32 8.46
CA ALA A 280 3.22 25.36 7.43
C ALA A 280 2.46 26.64 7.86
N GLY A 281 1.75 26.60 8.99
CA GLY A 281 0.85 27.69 9.39
C GLY A 281 -0.54 27.47 8.84
#